data_AF-A0AAD1FRB0-F1
#
_entry.id   AF-A0AAD1FRB0-F1
#
_cell.length_a   1.000
_cell.length_b   1.000
_cell.length_c   1.000
_cell.angle_alpha   90.00
_cell.angle_beta   90.00
_cell.angle_gamma   90.00
#
_symmetry.space_group_name_H-M   'P 1'
#
loop_
_entity.id
_entity.type
_entity.pdbx_description
1 polymer ?
#
loop_
_entity_poly.entity_id
_entity_poly.type
_entity_poly.pdbx_seq_one_letter_code
_entity_poly.pdbx_strand_id
1 'polypeptide(L)'
;MNFTINKSIGVTTKKELISSLLHFLYQHFAMTELSIIQLQDNHYMQMFCGLNNSNTEFHCHFFNDDKMIKHAIESNKPVILDHNQLDQIRQDENGPYFPSKVKSACVVPMVFRGLIIGYICYMKRETVNYQQYDIELVQQIASRVALAMHSIKAHQASLPRTVTEQYVSIEDSYDEHAIFDDIISQSEAMNQVLEKVAMVASCDSTVLILGESGTGKELIARAIHKMSLRSKTRMVKMNCAAIPAGLFESELFGHERGAFTGAISQRVGRFEQAHKGTLFLDEIGDMPLELQPKLLRALQENEIERVGKNQLISVDVRIVVATNVDLLAMVDAKQFRNDL
;
A
#
# COMPACT_ATOMS: atom_id res chain seq x y z
N MET A 1 -23.72 8.50 0.91
CA MET A 1 -23.04 8.62 2.22
C MET A 1 -22.46 7.31 2.78
N ASN A 2 -22.59 6.14 2.12
CA ASN A 2 -22.26 4.84 2.74
C ASN A 2 -21.16 4.00 2.03
N PHE A 3 -20.19 4.61 1.33
CA PHE A 3 -19.13 3.84 0.63
C PHE A 3 -17.72 4.00 1.20
N THR A 4 -17.47 5.02 2.06
CA THR A 4 -16.13 5.29 2.63
C THR A 4 -15.79 4.38 3.82
N ILE A 5 -16.80 3.76 4.44
CA ILE A 5 -16.68 3.05 5.71
C ILE A 5 -16.03 1.65 5.54
N ASN A 6 -16.31 0.89 4.48
CA ASN A 6 -15.95 -0.55 4.42
C ASN A 6 -14.47 -0.90 4.17
N LYS A 7 -13.67 -0.02 3.54
CA LYS A 7 -12.29 -0.36 3.16
C LYS A 7 -11.22 0.28 4.08
N SER A 8 -11.62 1.23 4.93
CA SER A 8 -10.83 1.65 6.11
C SER A 8 -11.04 0.61 7.20
N ILE A 9 -12.25 0.07 7.33
CA ILE A 9 -12.53 -1.08 8.18
C ILE A 9 -11.56 -2.23 7.92
N GLY A 10 -11.16 -2.61 6.71
CA GLY A 10 -10.28 -3.79 6.49
C GLY A 10 -8.89 -3.79 7.16
N VAL A 11 -8.13 -2.69 7.08
CA VAL A 11 -6.78 -2.57 7.71
C VAL A 11 -6.90 -2.10 9.17
N THR A 12 -7.87 -1.22 9.44
CA THR A 12 -8.16 -0.76 10.81
C THR A 12 -8.72 -1.90 11.65
N THR A 13 -9.55 -2.80 11.10
CA THR A 13 -10.04 -4.02 11.79
C THR A 13 -8.96 -5.06 12.00
N LYS A 14 -7.98 -5.24 11.10
CA LYS A 14 -6.87 -6.18 11.35
C LYS A 14 -5.93 -5.67 12.45
N LYS A 15 -5.65 -4.37 12.46
CA LYS A 15 -4.89 -3.71 13.53
C LYS A 15 -5.66 -3.70 14.86
N GLU A 16 -6.95 -3.39 14.83
CA GLU A 16 -7.85 -3.48 15.99
C GLU A 16 -7.99 -4.93 16.48
N LEU A 17 -8.06 -5.91 15.57
CA LEU A 17 -8.12 -7.33 15.89
C LEU A 17 -6.84 -7.78 16.59
N ILE A 18 -5.66 -7.51 16.02
CA ILE A 18 -4.39 -7.92 16.64
C ILE A 18 -4.14 -7.16 17.96
N SER A 19 -4.56 -5.90 18.05
CA SER A 19 -4.49 -5.10 19.29
C SER A 19 -5.42 -5.63 20.37
N SER A 20 -6.69 -5.89 20.03
CA SER A 20 -7.70 -6.38 20.97
C SER A 20 -7.35 -7.80 21.42
N LEU A 21 -6.83 -8.61 20.50
CA LEU A 21 -6.35 -9.94 20.80
C LEU A 21 -5.14 -9.89 21.73
N LEU A 22 -4.15 -9.03 21.46
CA LEU A 22 -3.00 -8.87 22.35
C LEU A 22 -3.43 -8.37 23.74
N HIS A 23 -4.38 -7.43 23.82
CA HIS A 23 -4.88 -6.94 25.11
C HIS A 23 -5.62 -8.02 25.91
N PHE A 24 -6.47 -8.81 25.26
CA PHE A 24 -7.12 -9.98 25.86
C PHE A 24 -6.10 -11.00 26.36
N LEU A 25 -5.10 -11.29 25.53
CA LEU A 25 -4.04 -12.23 25.86
C LEU A 25 -3.15 -11.73 27.01
N TYR A 26 -2.87 -10.43 27.08
CA TYR A 26 -2.15 -9.82 28.18
C TYR A 26 -2.90 -9.96 29.50
N GLN A 27 -4.20 -9.63 29.52
CA GLN A 27 -5.02 -9.68 30.74
C GLN A 27 -5.15 -11.08 31.33
N HIS A 28 -5.25 -12.11 30.49
CA HIS A 28 -5.51 -13.47 30.95
C HIS A 28 -4.25 -14.35 31.05
N PHE A 29 -3.18 -14.01 30.32
CA PHE A 29 -2.00 -14.88 30.18
C PHE A 29 -0.66 -14.14 30.23
N ALA A 30 -0.66 -12.85 30.64
CA ALA A 30 0.53 -11.99 30.73
C ALA A 30 1.33 -11.88 29.41
N MET A 31 0.66 -12.07 28.27
CA MET A 31 1.29 -12.00 26.95
C MET A 31 1.60 -10.56 26.56
N THR A 32 2.87 -10.25 26.33
CA THR A 32 3.27 -8.88 25.98
C THR A 32 3.47 -8.67 24.48
N GLU A 33 3.70 -9.73 23.70
CA GLU A 33 4.12 -9.62 22.30
C GLU A 33 3.47 -10.72 21.44
N LEU A 34 2.90 -10.31 20.30
CA LEU A 34 2.15 -11.16 19.37
C LEU A 34 2.48 -10.79 17.92
N SER A 35 2.70 -11.80 17.07
CA SER A 35 2.77 -11.61 15.63
C SER A 35 1.73 -12.47 14.92
N ILE A 36 1.11 -11.90 13.88
CA ILE A 36 0.34 -12.68 12.90
C ILE A 36 1.12 -12.63 11.59
N ILE A 37 1.45 -13.79 11.05
CA ILE A 37 2.19 -13.93 9.81
C ILE A 37 1.32 -14.62 8.78
N GLN A 38 1.23 -14.05 7.58
CA GLN A 38 0.50 -14.64 6.47
C GLN A 38 1.38 -14.67 5.23
N LEU A 39 1.37 -15.80 4.54
CA LEU A 39 1.91 -15.87 3.19
C LEU A 39 0.94 -15.12 2.26
N GLN A 40 1.44 -14.07 1.63
CA GLN A 40 0.74 -13.28 0.62
C GLN A 40 1.67 -13.17 -0.58
N ASP A 41 1.26 -13.74 -1.71
CA ASP A 41 1.93 -13.55 -3.00
C ASP A 41 3.45 -13.83 -2.94
N ASN A 42 3.78 -15.03 -2.41
CA ASN A 42 5.13 -15.58 -2.25
C ASN A 42 6.07 -14.85 -1.26
N HIS A 43 5.53 -13.90 -0.49
CA HIS A 43 6.20 -13.17 0.57
C HIS A 43 5.44 -13.34 1.89
N TYR A 44 6.12 -13.33 3.02
CA TYR A 44 5.47 -13.37 4.33
C TYR A 44 5.27 -11.95 4.85
N MET A 45 4.03 -11.62 5.19
CA MET A 45 3.69 -10.38 5.88
C MET A 45 3.49 -10.67 7.36
N GLN A 46 4.30 -10.05 8.20
CA GLN A 46 4.23 -10.11 9.65
C GLN A 46 3.65 -8.83 10.22
N MET A 47 2.49 -8.93 10.86
CA MET A 47 1.98 -7.88 11.74
C MET A 47 2.45 -8.17 13.15
N PHE A 48 3.35 -7.36 13.68
CA PHE A 48 3.80 -7.40 15.06
C PHE A 48 3.03 -6.40 15.92
N CYS A 49 2.68 -6.82 17.14
CA CYS A 49 2.04 -6.01 18.16
C CYS A 49 2.73 -6.29 19.51
N GLY A 50 3.20 -5.26 20.19
CA GLY A 50 3.86 -5.36 21.50
C GLY A 50 3.30 -4.37 22.51
N LEU A 51 3.19 -4.78 23.78
CA LEU A 51 2.81 -3.93 24.90
C LEU A 51 4.05 -3.43 25.64
N ASN A 52 4.16 -2.11 25.80
CA ASN A 52 5.23 -1.46 26.55
C ASN A 52 4.67 -0.35 27.44
N ASN A 53 4.67 -0.54 28.77
CA ASN A 53 4.29 0.45 29.78
C ASN A 53 3.02 1.27 29.43
N SER A 54 1.95 0.59 28.99
CA SER A 54 0.63 1.14 28.60
C SER A 54 0.50 1.62 27.14
N ASN A 55 1.58 1.66 26.35
CA ASN A 55 1.52 1.94 24.92
C ASN A 55 1.66 0.65 24.10
N THR A 56 0.88 0.55 23.02
CA THR A 56 0.97 -0.56 22.07
C THR A 56 1.84 -0.16 20.88
N GLU A 57 2.92 -0.90 20.68
CA GLU A 57 3.86 -0.77 19.58
C GLU A 57 3.41 -1.69 18.44
N PHE A 58 3.30 -1.14 17.23
CA PHE A 58 2.90 -1.90 16.04
C PHE A 58 3.94 -1.76 14.95
N HIS A 59 4.34 -2.90 14.38
CA HIS A 59 5.26 -2.94 13.25
C HIS A 59 4.73 -3.90 12.20
N CYS A 60 4.96 -3.58 10.93
CA CYS A 60 4.71 -4.48 9.82
C CYS A 60 6.05 -4.83 9.20
N HIS A 61 6.39 -6.12 9.17
CA HIS A 61 7.65 -6.64 8.64
C HIS A 61 7.35 -7.57 7.47
N PHE A 62 8.15 -7.50 6.41
CA PHE A 62 8.00 -8.33 5.22
C PHE A 62 9.27 -9.14 5.02
N PHE A 63 9.14 -10.43 4.74
CA PHE A 63 10.28 -11.34 4.65
C PHE A 63 10.01 -12.54 3.74
N ASN A 64 11.07 -13.17 3.26
CA ASN A 64 10.99 -14.17 2.17
C ASN A 64 11.55 -15.53 2.55
N ASP A 65 12.44 -15.58 3.53
CA ASP A 65 12.97 -16.82 4.04
C ASP A 65 12.28 -17.16 5.36
N ASP A 66 11.42 -18.16 5.31
CA ASP A 66 10.77 -18.73 6.49
C ASP A 66 11.24 -20.16 6.76
N LYS A 67 12.35 -20.64 6.17
CA LYS A 67 12.73 -22.06 6.20
C LYS A 67 12.72 -22.68 7.61
N MET A 68 13.05 -21.90 8.65
CA MET A 68 13.03 -22.38 10.04
C MET A 68 11.62 -22.58 10.63
N ILE A 69 10.61 -21.83 10.17
CA ILE A 69 9.21 -21.94 10.63
C ILE A 69 8.34 -22.67 9.58
N LYS A 70 8.77 -22.72 8.33
CA LYS A 70 8.09 -23.40 7.21
C LYS A 70 7.83 -24.88 7.49
N HIS A 71 8.76 -25.57 8.16
CA HIS A 71 8.56 -26.95 8.59
C HIS A 71 7.49 -27.10 9.72
N ALA A 72 7.26 -26.05 10.51
CA ALA A 72 6.14 -25.99 11.47
C ALA A 72 4.79 -25.94 10.75
N ILE A 73 4.73 -25.16 9.66
CA ILE A 73 3.54 -24.97 8.83
C ILE A 73 3.17 -26.27 8.13
N GLU A 74 4.12 -26.94 7.49
CA GLU A 74 3.88 -28.17 6.72
C GLU A 74 3.36 -29.35 7.57
N SER A 75 3.63 -29.35 8.88
CA SER A 75 3.23 -30.43 9.79
C SER A 75 1.91 -30.18 10.52
N ASN A 76 1.27 -29.02 10.33
CA ASN A 76 0.06 -28.58 11.04
C ASN A 76 0.13 -28.74 12.57
N LYS A 77 1.33 -28.59 13.14
CA LYS A 77 1.59 -28.72 14.58
C LYS A 77 2.24 -27.44 15.11
N PRO A 78 1.97 -27.06 16.37
CA PRO A 78 2.68 -25.97 17.03
C PRO A 78 4.18 -26.25 17.09
N VAL A 79 4.98 -25.21 16.93
CA VAL A 79 6.43 -25.26 17.08
C VAL A 79 6.87 -24.28 18.15
N ILE A 80 7.76 -24.74 19.03
CA ILE A 80 8.35 -23.94 20.09
C ILE A 80 9.76 -23.58 19.65
N LEU A 81 10.06 -22.29 19.67
CA LEU A 81 11.38 -21.73 19.40
C LEU A 81 12.02 -21.30 20.72
N ASP A 82 13.21 -21.80 20.99
CA ASP A 82 14.02 -21.39 22.12
C ASP A 82 14.88 -20.15 21.81
N HIS A 83 15.64 -19.70 22.81
CA HIS A 83 16.49 -18.51 22.67
C HIS A 83 17.55 -18.66 21.56
N ASN A 84 18.14 -19.84 21.41
CA ASN A 84 19.20 -20.09 20.44
C ASN A 84 18.63 -20.07 19.02
N GLN A 85 17.47 -20.69 18.81
CA GLN A 85 16.78 -20.68 17.53
C GLN A 85 16.32 -19.27 17.15
N LEU A 86 15.81 -18.49 18.12
CA LEU A 86 15.47 -17.09 17.89
C LEU A 86 16.69 -16.24 17.52
N ASP A 87 17.84 -16.48 18.14
CA ASP A 87 19.08 -15.76 17.79
C ASP A 87 19.58 -16.10 16.39
N GLN A 88 19.43 -17.36 15.95
CA GLN A 88 19.72 -17.75 14.57
C GLN A 88 18.77 -17.07 13.58
N ILE A 89 17.47 -17.00 13.89
CA ILE A 89 16.48 -16.31 13.05
C ILE A 89 16.76 -14.81 12.98
N ARG A 90 17.16 -14.17 14.09
CA ARG A 90 17.51 -12.75 14.12
C ARG A 90 18.73 -12.39 13.28
N GLN A 91 19.62 -13.35 13.02
CA GLN A 91 20.78 -13.16 12.14
C GLN A 91 20.38 -13.21 10.66
N ASP A 92 19.20 -13.74 10.34
CA ASP A 92 18.64 -13.71 9.00
C ASP A 92 17.83 -12.43 8.78
N GLU A 93 18.43 -11.46 8.11
CA GLU A 93 17.77 -10.21 7.75
C GLU A 93 16.57 -10.43 6.80
N ASN A 94 16.49 -11.57 6.11
CA ASN A 94 15.36 -11.97 5.27
C ASN A 94 14.37 -12.88 5.99
N GLY A 95 14.51 -13.04 7.30
CA GLY A 95 13.67 -13.84 8.17
C GLY A 95 12.61 -13.06 8.95
N PRO A 96 11.76 -13.75 9.72
CA PRO A 96 10.75 -13.12 10.58
C PRO A 96 11.39 -12.28 11.68
N TYR A 97 10.79 -11.12 11.96
CA TYR A 97 11.27 -10.20 12.98
C TYR A 97 10.91 -10.68 14.38
N PHE A 98 11.91 -10.84 15.25
CA PHE A 98 11.73 -11.14 16.67
C PHE A 98 12.49 -10.12 17.54
N PRO A 99 11.79 -9.33 18.39
CA PRO A 99 12.45 -8.35 19.25
C PRO A 99 13.51 -8.97 20.14
N SER A 100 14.64 -8.28 20.37
CA SER A 100 15.79 -8.79 21.16
C SER A 100 15.43 -9.20 22.60
N LYS A 101 14.39 -8.58 23.17
CA LYS A 101 13.84 -8.88 24.50
C LYS A 101 13.09 -10.21 24.59
N VAL A 102 12.68 -10.81 23.46
CA VAL A 102 12.02 -12.12 23.42
C VAL A 102 13.04 -13.23 23.67
N LYS A 103 12.68 -14.23 24.47
CA LYS A 103 13.55 -15.39 24.75
C LYS A 103 12.94 -16.72 24.32
N SER A 104 11.64 -16.76 24.05
CA SER A 104 10.98 -17.93 23.47
C SER A 104 9.77 -17.52 22.62
N ALA A 105 9.43 -18.35 21.63
CA ALA A 105 8.21 -18.18 20.82
C ALA A 105 7.45 -19.50 20.64
N CYS A 106 6.12 -19.44 20.66
CA CYS A 106 5.23 -20.53 20.27
C CYS A 106 4.54 -20.13 18.97
N VAL A 107 4.82 -20.88 17.91
CA VAL A 107 4.28 -20.64 16.57
C VAL A 107 3.17 -21.63 16.29
N VAL A 108 2.00 -21.13 15.94
CA VAL A 108 0.78 -21.93 15.80
C VAL A 108 0.13 -21.67 14.44
N PRO A 109 -0.16 -22.70 13.64
CA PRO A 109 -0.79 -22.53 12.33
C PRO A 109 -2.23 -21.99 12.45
N MET A 110 -2.59 -21.09 11.55
CA MET A 110 -3.96 -20.63 11.35
C MET A 110 -4.60 -21.49 10.26
N VAL A 111 -5.51 -22.39 10.65
CA VAL A 111 -6.17 -23.33 9.74
C VAL A 111 -7.62 -22.91 9.50
N PHE A 112 -8.00 -22.82 8.24
CA PHE A 112 -9.39 -22.63 7.83
C PHE A 112 -9.78 -23.66 6.76
N ARG A 113 -10.84 -24.45 7.03
CA ARG A 113 -11.31 -25.53 6.14
C ARG A 113 -10.21 -26.48 5.65
N GLY A 114 -9.23 -26.77 6.51
CA GLY A 114 -8.10 -27.65 6.19
C GLY A 114 -6.95 -26.97 5.43
N LEU A 115 -7.07 -25.69 5.09
CA LEU A 115 -6.01 -24.90 4.49
C LEU A 115 -5.33 -24.03 5.53
N ILE A 116 -3.99 -23.99 5.50
CA ILE A 116 -3.21 -23.09 6.36
C ILE A 116 -3.15 -21.73 5.68
N ILE A 117 -3.68 -20.70 6.34
CA ILE A 117 -3.77 -19.33 5.81
C ILE A 117 -2.74 -18.38 6.42
N GLY A 118 -1.81 -18.92 7.21
CA GLY A 118 -0.80 -18.20 7.97
C GLY A 118 -0.52 -18.87 9.32
N TYR A 119 0.14 -18.15 10.22
CA TYR A 119 0.43 -18.60 11.57
C TYR A 119 0.48 -17.42 12.55
N ILE A 120 0.31 -17.73 13.83
CA ILE A 120 0.43 -16.79 14.94
C ILE A 120 1.69 -17.14 15.72
N CYS A 121 2.54 -16.15 15.99
CA CYS A 121 3.67 -16.29 16.89
C CYS A 121 3.35 -15.60 18.21
N TYR A 122 3.31 -16.38 19.27
CA TYR A 122 3.21 -15.89 20.63
C TYR A 122 4.60 -15.85 21.27
N MET A 123 5.03 -14.69 21.76
CA MET A 123 6.39 -14.44 22.23
C MET A 123 6.43 -14.15 23.74
N LYS A 124 7.41 -14.72 24.44
CA LYS A 124 7.69 -14.45 25.86
C LYS A 124 9.10 -13.91 26.05
N ARG A 125 9.30 -13.06 27.05
CA ARG A 125 10.62 -12.52 27.45
C ARG A 125 11.41 -13.45 28.38
N GLU A 126 10.84 -14.60 28.71
CA GLU A 126 11.41 -15.60 29.62
C GLU A 126 11.69 -16.90 28.86
N THR A 127 12.66 -17.67 29.31
CA THR A 127 13.06 -18.96 28.70
C THR A 127 12.15 -20.12 29.13
N VAL A 128 10.89 -19.85 29.45
CA VAL A 128 9.97 -20.82 30.08
C VAL A 128 9.38 -21.77 29.05
N ASN A 129 9.22 -23.04 29.43
CA ASN A 129 8.49 -24.04 28.63
C ASN A 129 7.00 -23.66 28.53
N TYR A 130 6.48 -23.58 27.31
CA TYR A 130 5.04 -23.46 27.07
C TYR A 130 4.33 -24.70 27.64
N GLN A 131 3.41 -24.50 28.57
CA GLN A 131 2.62 -25.61 29.11
C GLN A 131 1.66 -26.12 28.02
N GLN A 132 1.29 -27.40 28.08
CA GLN A 132 0.36 -28.00 27.13
C GLN A 132 -0.95 -27.20 27.01
N TYR A 133 -1.45 -26.72 28.15
CA TYR A 133 -2.62 -25.85 28.22
C TYR A 133 -2.46 -24.52 27.46
N ASP A 134 -1.28 -23.88 27.54
CA ASP A 134 -0.99 -22.63 26.83
C ASP A 134 -1.03 -22.85 25.31
N ILE A 135 -0.50 -23.98 24.85
CA ILE A 135 -0.43 -24.33 23.43
C ILE A 135 -1.85 -24.59 22.88
N GLU A 136 -2.64 -25.38 23.60
CA GLU A 136 -4.03 -25.69 23.22
C GLU A 136 -4.91 -24.45 23.13
N LEU A 137 -4.74 -23.52 24.07
CA LEU A 137 -5.41 -22.23 24.04
C LEU A 137 -5.01 -21.41 22.81
N VAL A 138 -3.71 -21.26 22.53
CA VAL A 138 -3.25 -20.47 21.38
C VAL A 138 -3.71 -21.11 20.06
N GLN A 139 -3.83 -22.45 19.99
CA GLN A 139 -4.46 -23.14 18.86
C GLN A 139 -5.93 -22.79 18.67
N GLN A 140 -6.71 -22.71 19.75
CA GLN A 140 -8.11 -22.29 19.68
C GLN A 140 -8.22 -20.83 19.22
N ILE A 141 -7.32 -19.97 19.69
CA ILE A 141 -7.24 -18.57 19.27
C ILE A 141 -6.88 -18.48 17.80
N ALA A 142 -5.84 -19.18 17.33
CA ALA A 142 -5.43 -19.22 15.93
C ALA A 142 -6.59 -19.67 15.01
N SER A 143 -7.39 -20.64 15.45
CA SER A 143 -8.57 -21.10 14.71
C SER A 143 -9.66 -20.02 14.58
N ARG A 144 -9.91 -19.26 15.66
CA ARG A 144 -10.88 -18.15 15.65
C ARG A 144 -10.40 -16.96 14.84
N VAL A 145 -9.10 -16.64 14.93
CA VAL A 145 -8.47 -15.61 14.10
C VAL A 145 -8.54 -16.01 12.63
N ALA A 146 -8.28 -17.27 12.29
CA ALA A 146 -8.38 -17.76 10.92
C ALA A 146 -9.81 -17.55 10.34
N LEU A 147 -10.84 -17.87 11.14
CA LEU A 147 -12.24 -17.64 10.78
C LEU A 147 -12.56 -16.16 10.57
N ALA A 148 -12.12 -15.29 11.49
CA ALA A 148 -12.35 -13.84 11.41
C ALA A 148 -11.62 -13.20 10.21
N MET A 149 -10.39 -13.64 9.94
CA MET A 149 -9.62 -13.16 8.79
C MET A 149 -10.26 -13.59 7.46
N HIS A 150 -10.93 -14.74 7.44
CA HIS A 150 -11.67 -15.22 6.27
C HIS A 150 -13.04 -14.50 6.11
N SER A 151 -13.76 -14.19 7.19
CA SER A 151 -15.04 -13.47 7.11
C SER A 151 -14.87 -12.01 6.63
N ILE A 152 -13.75 -11.37 6.99
CA ILE A 152 -13.37 -10.04 6.50
C ILE A 152 -13.13 -10.04 4.97
N LYS A 153 -12.61 -11.15 4.41
CA LYS A 153 -12.50 -11.33 2.95
C LYS A 153 -13.87 -11.55 2.27
N ALA A 154 -14.77 -12.33 2.89
CA ALA A 154 -16.08 -12.65 2.30
C ALA A 154 -17.11 -11.49 2.34
N HIS A 155 -17.04 -10.60 3.34
CA HIS A 155 -17.93 -9.43 3.44
C HIS A 155 -17.61 -8.32 2.42
N GLN A 156 -16.44 -8.33 1.78
CA GLN A 156 -16.09 -7.36 0.74
C GLN A 156 -16.60 -7.76 -0.65
N ALA A 157 -16.95 -9.03 -0.86
CA ALA A 157 -17.43 -9.55 -2.14
C ALA A 157 -18.96 -9.45 -2.36
N SER A 158 -19.73 -9.03 -1.35
CA SER A 158 -21.21 -9.14 -1.35
C SER A 158 -21.93 -7.82 -1.06
N LEU A 159 -21.91 -6.86 -1.99
CA LEU A 159 -22.86 -5.73 -2.01
C LEU A 159 -23.43 -5.54 -3.43
N PRO A 160 -24.75 -5.31 -3.61
CA PRO A 160 -25.42 -5.53 -4.89
C PRO A 160 -25.24 -4.36 -5.86
N ARG A 161 -25.00 -4.69 -7.13
CA ARG A 161 -25.04 -3.78 -8.28
C ARG A 161 -26.46 -3.21 -8.46
N THR A 162 -26.59 -1.90 -8.52
CA THR A 162 -27.74 -1.25 -9.18
C THR A 162 -27.31 -0.75 -10.54
N VAL A 163 -28.13 -1.08 -11.52
CA VAL A 163 -27.96 -1.03 -12.97
C VAL A 163 -28.12 0.38 -13.52
N THR A 164 -27.21 0.82 -14.40
CA THR A 164 -27.53 1.39 -15.73
C THR A 164 -26.28 1.50 -16.63
N GLU A 165 -26.33 0.72 -17.72
CA GLU A 165 -25.87 0.98 -19.10
C GLU A 165 -24.44 1.50 -19.35
N GLN A 166 -23.51 0.61 -19.71
CA GLN A 166 -23.11 0.28 -21.10
C GLN A 166 -22.35 1.41 -21.83
N TYR A 167 -21.02 1.35 -21.75
CA TYR A 167 -20.19 1.21 -22.96
C TYR A 167 -19.13 0.15 -22.68
N VAL A 168 -19.16 -0.87 -23.55
CA VAL A 168 -18.19 -1.96 -23.61
C VAL A 168 -16.83 -1.37 -24.02
N SER A 169 -15.83 -1.57 -23.17
CA SER A 169 -14.44 -1.65 -23.58
C SER A 169 -13.85 -2.90 -22.92
N ILE A 170 -12.99 -3.53 -23.69
CA ILE A 170 -12.65 -4.96 -23.68
C ILE A 170 -11.79 -5.30 -22.46
N GLU A 171 -12.16 -6.41 -21.83
CA GLU A 171 -11.39 -7.24 -20.89
C GLU A 171 -10.45 -6.53 -19.90
N ASP A 172 -10.92 -6.37 -18.66
CA ASP A 172 -10.06 -6.52 -17.49
C ASP A 172 -10.83 -7.37 -16.47
N SER A 173 -10.48 -8.65 -16.43
CA SER A 173 -10.88 -9.59 -15.38
C SER A 173 -10.40 -9.05 -14.03
N TYR A 174 -11.35 -8.85 -13.11
CA TYR A 174 -11.07 -8.51 -11.72
C TYR A 174 -10.38 -9.69 -11.03
N ASP A 175 -9.06 -9.61 -10.94
CA ASP A 175 -8.23 -10.46 -10.09
C ASP A 175 -7.70 -9.59 -8.93
N GLU A 176 -8.08 -9.91 -7.70
CA GLU A 176 -7.71 -9.15 -6.48
C GLU A 176 -6.28 -9.49 -5.99
N HIS A 177 -5.39 -9.96 -6.87
CA HIS A 177 -4.05 -10.48 -6.52
C HIS A 177 -2.83 -9.60 -6.86
N ALA A 178 -2.95 -8.50 -7.60
CA ALA A 178 -1.75 -7.78 -8.05
C ALA A 178 -1.50 -6.48 -7.27
N ILE A 179 -0.72 -6.47 -6.18
CA ILE A 179 -0.16 -5.21 -5.63
C ILE A 179 1.28 -4.98 -6.12
N PHE A 180 2.07 -6.06 -6.26
CA PHE A 180 3.45 -6.04 -6.75
C PHE A 180 3.78 -7.05 -7.87
N ASP A 181 2.81 -7.77 -8.46
CA ASP A 181 3.06 -8.79 -9.50
C ASP A 181 3.92 -8.32 -10.69
N ASP A 182 3.93 -7.01 -10.97
CA ASP A 182 4.73 -6.46 -12.07
C ASP A 182 6.19 -6.14 -11.68
N ILE A 183 6.53 -6.05 -10.37
CA ILE A 183 7.87 -5.64 -9.90
C ILE A 183 8.60 -6.84 -9.27
N ILE A 184 9.43 -7.49 -10.08
CA ILE A 184 10.36 -8.52 -9.60
C ILE A 184 11.62 -7.81 -9.06
N SER A 185 11.84 -7.87 -7.74
CA SER A 185 13.03 -7.33 -7.07
C SER A 185 13.90 -8.46 -6.49
N GLN A 186 15.18 -8.47 -6.82
CA GLN A 186 16.19 -9.39 -6.23
C GLN A 186 17.44 -8.65 -5.73
N SER A 187 17.46 -7.32 -5.81
CA SER A 187 18.62 -6.49 -5.45
C SER A 187 18.34 -5.62 -4.23
N GLU A 188 19.37 -5.45 -3.40
CA GLU A 188 19.31 -4.58 -2.22
C GLU A 188 18.92 -3.13 -2.58
N ALA A 189 19.45 -2.62 -3.71
CA ALA A 189 19.11 -1.29 -4.20
C ALA A 189 17.60 -1.14 -4.51
N MET A 190 16.97 -2.17 -5.06
CA MET A 190 15.53 -2.14 -5.36
C MET A 190 14.70 -2.31 -4.08
N ASN A 191 15.17 -3.08 -3.09
CA ASN A 191 14.52 -3.17 -1.78
C ASN A 191 14.50 -1.81 -1.05
N GLN A 192 15.61 -1.07 -1.07
CA GLN A 192 15.66 0.30 -0.52
C GLN A 192 14.68 1.25 -1.22
N VAL A 193 14.45 1.08 -2.52
CA VAL A 193 13.42 1.84 -3.25
C VAL A 193 12.01 1.45 -2.76
N LEU A 194 11.73 0.17 -2.58
CA LEU A 194 10.43 -0.31 -2.07
C LEU A 194 10.15 0.14 -0.63
N GLU A 195 11.16 0.18 0.24
CA GLU A 195 11.04 0.77 1.58
C GLU A 195 10.66 2.25 1.53
N LYS A 196 11.33 3.03 0.66
CA LYS A 196 10.98 4.43 0.42
C LYS A 196 9.57 4.59 -0.10
N VAL A 197 9.13 3.71 -1.02
CA VAL A 197 7.75 3.67 -1.51
C VAL A 197 6.76 3.45 -0.37
N ALA A 198 7.02 2.49 0.52
CA ALA A 198 6.15 2.24 1.67
C ALA A 198 6.06 3.45 2.61
N MET A 199 7.19 4.11 2.89
CA MET A 199 7.23 5.33 3.69
C MET A 199 6.43 6.46 3.06
N VAL A 200 6.70 6.81 1.80
CA VAL A 200 6.02 7.94 1.14
C VAL A 200 4.56 7.64 0.83
N ALA A 201 4.17 6.38 0.64
CA ALA A 201 2.78 6.01 0.38
C ALA A 201 1.85 6.39 1.55
N SER A 202 2.33 6.29 2.78
CA SER A 202 1.59 6.67 3.99
C SER A 202 1.35 8.18 4.13
N CYS A 203 2.15 8.98 3.42
CA CYS A 203 2.10 10.44 3.41
C CYS A 203 1.34 10.96 2.19
N ASP A 204 0.91 12.22 2.26
CA ASP A 204 0.25 12.90 1.14
C ASP A 204 1.15 13.84 0.34
N SER A 205 2.47 13.68 0.48
CA SER A 205 3.43 14.49 -0.25
C SER A 205 3.43 14.13 -1.74
N THR A 206 3.76 15.12 -2.56
CA THR A 206 4.17 14.90 -3.95
C THR A 206 5.39 13.98 -3.98
N VAL A 207 5.41 13.02 -4.91
CA VAL A 207 6.52 12.08 -5.06
C VAL A 207 7.13 12.24 -6.46
N LEU A 208 8.45 12.40 -6.52
CA LEU A 208 9.24 12.40 -7.76
C LEU A 208 9.98 11.07 -7.91
N ILE A 209 9.74 10.38 -9.02
CA ILE A 209 10.39 9.12 -9.37
C ILE A 209 11.41 9.39 -10.47
N LEU A 210 12.69 9.24 -10.13
CA LEU A 210 13.80 9.37 -11.06
C LEU A 210 14.24 8.00 -11.55
N GLY A 211 14.53 7.90 -12.85
CA GLY A 211 15.10 6.69 -13.43
C GLY A 211 15.07 6.70 -14.95
N GLU A 212 15.91 5.88 -15.55
CA GLU A 212 15.99 5.76 -17.02
C GLU A 212 14.66 5.33 -17.65
N SER A 213 14.51 5.56 -18.95
CA SER A 213 13.33 5.12 -19.67
C SER A 213 13.24 3.58 -19.67
N GLY A 214 12.04 3.03 -19.51
CA GLY A 214 11.83 1.58 -19.49
C GLY A 214 12.16 0.85 -18.18
N THR A 215 12.53 1.55 -17.11
CA THR A 215 12.86 0.95 -15.79
C THR A 215 11.64 0.63 -14.91
N GLY A 216 10.43 0.72 -15.44
CA GLY A 216 9.21 0.38 -14.69
C GLY A 216 8.76 1.46 -13.69
N LYS A 217 9.11 2.74 -13.91
CA LYS A 217 8.66 3.88 -13.06
C LYS A 217 7.15 3.93 -12.83
N GLU A 218 6.37 3.53 -13.84
CA GLU A 218 4.91 3.42 -13.74
C GLU A 218 4.47 2.39 -12.68
N LEU A 219 5.21 1.28 -12.55
CA LEU A 219 4.91 0.25 -11.56
C LEU A 219 5.15 0.78 -10.14
N ILE A 220 6.23 1.55 -9.94
CA ILE A 220 6.52 2.23 -8.69
C ILE A 220 5.41 3.25 -8.34
N ALA A 221 4.98 4.05 -9.31
CA ALA A 221 3.87 4.99 -9.11
C ALA A 221 2.56 4.27 -8.74
N ARG A 222 2.26 3.14 -9.38
CA ARG A 222 1.10 2.30 -9.03
C ARG A 222 1.22 1.73 -7.62
N ALA A 223 2.40 1.26 -7.22
CA ALA A 223 2.65 0.76 -5.87
C ALA A 223 2.42 1.86 -4.83
N ILE A 224 2.96 3.07 -5.04
CA ILE A 224 2.72 4.24 -4.17
C ILE A 224 1.22 4.51 -4.02
N HIS A 225 0.47 4.55 -5.11
CA HIS A 225 -0.97 4.79 -5.06
C HIS A 225 -1.72 3.67 -4.31
N LYS A 226 -1.43 2.39 -4.62
CA LYS A 226 -2.07 1.22 -4.00
C LYS A 226 -1.82 1.15 -2.49
N MET A 227 -0.65 1.59 -2.03
CA MET A 227 -0.29 1.61 -0.61
C MET A 227 -0.76 2.88 0.11
N SER A 228 -1.28 3.87 -0.62
CA SER A 228 -1.71 5.13 -0.04
C SER A 228 -3.11 5.10 0.58
N LEU A 229 -3.41 6.15 1.35
CA LEU A 229 -4.76 6.44 1.85
C LEU A 229 -5.79 6.64 0.71
N ARG A 230 -5.32 6.94 -0.51
CA ARG A 230 -6.14 7.13 -1.72
C ARG A 230 -6.23 5.89 -2.61
N SER A 231 -5.75 4.72 -2.17
CA SER A 231 -5.79 3.44 -2.92
C SER A 231 -7.18 2.96 -3.37
N LYS A 232 -8.26 3.56 -2.87
CA LYS A 232 -9.64 3.24 -3.24
C LYS A 232 -10.21 4.15 -4.30
N THR A 233 -9.57 5.28 -4.55
CA THR A 233 -9.98 6.23 -5.56
C THR A 233 -9.15 5.99 -6.82
N ARG A 234 -9.45 6.72 -7.88
CA ARG A 234 -8.80 6.51 -9.16
C ARG A 234 -7.38 7.07 -9.13
N MET A 235 -6.43 6.30 -9.65
CA MET A 235 -5.19 6.83 -10.18
C MET A 235 -5.42 7.22 -11.63
N VAL A 236 -5.36 8.51 -11.94
CA VAL A 236 -5.41 9.02 -13.31
C VAL A 236 -3.98 9.16 -13.79
N LYS A 237 -3.67 8.60 -14.96
CA LYS A 237 -2.34 8.64 -15.55
C LYS A 237 -2.33 9.56 -16.76
N MET A 238 -1.24 10.27 -16.95
CA MET A 238 -0.98 11.11 -18.10
C MET A 238 0.51 11.03 -18.43
N ASN A 239 0.85 10.61 -19.64
CA ASN A 239 2.21 10.67 -20.14
C ASN A 239 2.39 12.00 -20.89
N CYS A 240 3.29 12.84 -20.40
CA CYS A 240 3.48 14.19 -20.93
C CYS A 240 4.07 14.17 -22.35
N ALA A 241 4.95 13.21 -22.64
CA ALA A 241 5.57 13.03 -23.96
C ALA A 241 4.56 12.61 -25.04
N ALA A 242 3.48 11.94 -24.66
CA ALA A 242 2.49 11.39 -25.59
C ALA A 242 1.42 12.41 -26.05
N ILE A 243 1.37 13.60 -25.44
CA ILE A 243 0.30 14.58 -25.68
C ILE A 243 0.85 15.76 -26.47
N PRO A 244 0.25 16.10 -27.63
CA PRO A 244 0.66 17.28 -28.39
C PRO A 244 0.54 18.56 -27.54
N ALA A 245 1.53 19.45 -27.64
CA ALA A 245 1.60 20.67 -26.82
C ALA A 245 0.30 21.51 -26.85
N GLY A 246 -0.34 21.64 -28.02
CA GLY A 246 -1.59 22.40 -28.16
C GLY A 246 -2.83 21.75 -27.52
N LEU A 247 -2.77 20.48 -27.15
CA LEU A 247 -3.85 19.77 -26.45
C LEU A 247 -3.53 19.52 -24.96
N PHE A 248 -2.27 19.74 -24.56
CA PHE A 248 -1.78 19.41 -23.24
C PHE A 248 -2.58 20.11 -22.13
N GLU A 249 -2.78 21.42 -22.27
CA GLU A 249 -3.53 22.22 -21.30
C GLU A 249 -4.98 21.74 -21.16
N SER A 250 -5.61 21.47 -22.30
CA SER A 250 -7.00 20.99 -22.39
C SER A 250 -7.17 19.58 -21.82
N GLU A 251 -6.19 18.70 -21.99
CA GLU A 251 -6.19 17.38 -21.32
C GLU A 251 -6.01 17.52 -19.81
N LEU A 252 -5.04 18.33 -19.36
CA LEU A 252 -4.68 18.44 -17.96
C LEU A 252 -5.76 19.14 -17.12
N PHE A 253 -6.26 20.28 -17.59
CA PHE A 253 -7.20 21.15 -16.86
C PHE A 253 -8.63 21.11 -17.38
N GLY A 254 -8.87 20.55 -18.57
CA GLY A 254 -10.19 20.54 -19.19
C GLY A 254 -10.51 21.83 -19.92
N HIS A 255 -11.62 21.83 -20.64
CA HIS A 255 -12.08 23.01 -21.39
C HIS A 255 -13.59 23.13 -21.38
N GLU A 256 -14.07 24.36 -21.51
CA GLU A 256 -15.46 24.66 -21.76
C GLU A 256 -15.78 24.62 -23.26
N ARG A 257 -17.07 24.41 -23.58
CA ARG A 257 -17.53 24.50 -24.96
C ARG A 257 -17.22 25.88 -25.53
N GLY A 258 -16.57 25.93 -26.68
CA GLY A 258 -16.18 27.17 -27.35
C GLY A 258 -14.86 27.80 -26.86
N ALA A 259 -14.09 27.12 -26.01
CA ALA A 259 -12.81 27.63 -25.52
C ALA A 259 -11.74 27.85 -26.62
N PHE A 260 -11.79 27.06 -27.71
CA PHE A 260 -10.94 27.18 -28.88
C PHE A 260 -11.64 26.60 -30.12
N THR A 261 -11.07 26.80 -31.31
CA THR A 261 -11.59 26.26 -32.57
C THR A 261 -11.58 24.73 -32.54
N GLY A 262 -12.75 24.09 -32.43
CA GLY A 262 -12.89 22.64 -32.29
C GLY A 262 -13.43 22.18 -30.93
N ALA A 263 -13.58 23.07 -29.94
CA ALA A 263 -14.20 22.77 -28.65
C ALA A 263 -15.73 22.68 -28.75
N ILE A 264 -16.23 21.61 -29.39
CA ILE A 264 -17.67 21.40 -29.67
C ILE A 264 -18.46 21.07 -28.40
N SER A 265 -17.81 20.45 -27.41
CA SER A 265 -18.38 20.09 -26.12
C SER A 265 -17.42 20.48 -24.99
N GLN A 266 -17.95 20.55 -23.76
CA GLN A 266 -17.14 20.67 -22.55
C GLN A 266 -16.41 19.35 -22.28
N ARG A 267 -15.17 19.42 -21.77
CA ARG A 267 -14.39 18.25 -21.36
C ARG A 267 -13.77 18.48 -19.98
N VAL A 268 -13.88 17.45 -19.13
CA VAL A 268 -13.30 17.43 -17.78
C VAL A 268 -11.81 17.04 -17.87
N GLY A 269 -10.93 17.83 -17.26
CA GLY A 269 -9.48 17.60 -17.27
C GLY A 269 -9.02 16.45 -16.37
N ARG A 270 -7.74 16.07 -16.49
CA ARG A 270 -7.13 15.01 -15.65
C ARG A 270 -7.10 15.38 -14.18
N PHE A 271 -6.90 16.64 -13.81
CA PHE A 271 -6.95 17.10 -12.42
C PHE A 271 -8.31 16.84 -11.78
N GLU A 272 -9.40 17.25 -12.44
CA GLU A 272 -10.77 17.01 -11.94
C GLU A 272 -11.10 15.51 -11.91
N GLN A 273 -10.68 14.74 -12.93
CA GLN A 273 -10.85 13.28 -12.93
C GLN A 273 -10.10 12.59 -11.78
N ALA A 274 -8.99 13.18 -11.34
CA ALA A 274 -8.16 12.68 -10.25
C ALA A 274 -8.59 13.21 -8.87
N HIS A 275 -9.70 13.94 -8.77
CA HIS A 275 -10.20 14.48 -7.51
C HIS A 275 -10.41 13.37 -6.46
N LYS A 276 -9.90 13.59 -5.25
CA LYS A 276 -9.75 12.64 -4.13
C LYS A 276 -8.86 11.43 -4.44
N GLY A 277 -8.14 11.46 -5.55
CA GLY A 277 -7.31 10.41 -6.09
C GLY A 277 -5.86 10.82 -6.29
N THR A 278 -5.20 10.12 -7.20
CA THR A 278 -3.80 10.38 -7.53
C THR A 278 -3.69 10.71 -9.00
N LEU A 279 -3.02 11.80 -9.33
CA LEU A 279 -2.62 12.10 -10.70
C LEU A 279 -1.15 11.72 -10.87
N PHE A 280 -0.91 10.79 -11.78
CA PHE A 280 0.42 10.37 -12.18
C PHE A 280 0.81 11.05 -13.49
N LEU A 281 1.88 11.85 -13.44
CA LEU A 281 2.47 12.51 -14.61
C LEU A 281 3.78 11.81 -14.96
N ASP A 282 3.76 11.04 -16.05
CA ASP A 282 4.97 10.41 -16.57
C ASP A 282 5.69 11.35 -17.53
N GLU A 283 7.01 11.28 -17.52
CA GLU A 283 7.93 12.17 -18.23
C GLU A 283 7.63 13.67 -18.02
N ILE A 284 7.54 14.11 -16.76
CA ILE A 284 7.22 15.51 -16.41
C ILE A 284 8.17 16.56 -17.02
N GLY A 285 9.40 16.16 -17.40
CA GLY A 285 10.34 17.00 -18.12
C GLY A 285 9.83 17.47 -19.49
N ASP A 286 8.91 16.74 -20.12
CA ASP A 286 8.29 17.13 -21.39
C ASP A 286 7.11 18.12 -21.23
N MET A 287 6.83 18.58 -20.00
CA MET A 287 5.80 19.59 -19.77
C MET A 287 6.20 20.96 -20.34
N PRO A 288 5.36 21.57 -21.21
CA PRO A 288 5.63 22.90 -21.74
C PRO A 288 5.85 23.94 -20.63
N LEU A 289 6.90 24.76 -20.77
CA LEU A 289 7.28 25.78 -19.78
C LEU A 289 6.13 26.75 -19.44
N GLU A 290 5.27 27.05 -20.41
CA GLU A 290 4.11 27.93 -20.26
C GLU A 290 3.02 27.35 -19.34
N LEU A 291 2.98 26.02 -19.16
CA LEU A 291 2.00 25.33 -18.33
C LEU A 291 2.50 25.05 -16.90
N GLN A 292 3.80 25.10 -16.67
CA GLN A 292 4.41 24.90 -15.35
C GLN A 292 3.86 25.86 -14.27
N PRO A 293 3.62 27.18 -14.55
CA PRO A 293 2.99 28.06 -13.57
C PRO A 293 1.57 27.66 -13.19
N LYS A 294 0.80 27.09 -14.13
CA LYS A 294 -0.56 26.60 -13.86
C LYS A 294 -0.53 25.33 -13.02
N LEU A 295 0.41 24.43 -13.30
CA LEU A 295 0.64 23.25 -12.46
C LEU A 295 1.02 23.67 -11.04
N LEU A 296 1.94 24.63 -10.89
CA LEU A 296 2.36 25.14 -9.59
C LEU A 296 1.20 25.70 -8.78
N ARG A 297 0.33 26.51 -9.40
CA ARG A 297 -0.89 27.01 -8.76
C ARG A 297 -1.82 25.88 -8.33
N ALA A 298 -2.00 24.87 -9.18
CA ALA A 298 -2.81 23.70 -8.84
C ALA A 298 -2.27 22.95 -7.62
N LEU A 299 -0.95 22.85 -7.48
CA LEU A 299 -0.27 22.21 -6.35
C LEU A 299 -0.37 23.02 -5.05
N GLN A 300 -0.21 24.35 -5.13
CA GLN A 300 -0.16 25.23 -3.96
C GLN A 300 -1.56 25.56 -3.43
N GLU A 301 -2.49 25.90 -4.33
CA GLU A 301 -3.82 26.39 -3.98
C GLU A 301 -4.87 25.28 -3.94
N ASN A 302 -4.57 24.08 -4.46
CA ASN A 302 -5.54 22.99 -4.63
C ASN A 302 -6.76 23.43 -5.46
N GLU A 303 -6.52 24.29 -6.45
CA GLU A 303 -7.54 24.87 -7.33
C GLU A 303 -7.06 24.88 -8.79
N ILE A 304 -7.99 24.66 -9.71
CA ILE A 304 -7.73 24.74 -11.15
C ILE A 304 -8.79 25.56 -11.86
N GLU A 305 -8.47 25.99 -13.07
CA GLU A 305 -9.40 26.66 -13.99
C GLU A 305 -9.44 25.90 -15.32
N ARG A 306 -10.62 25.80 -15.92
CA ARG A 306 -10.77 25.23 -17.26
C ARG A 306 -10.35 26.22 -18.33
N VAL A 307 -9.85 25.72 -19.45
CA VAL A 307 -9.59 26.57 -20.62
C VAL A 307 -10.91 27.21 -21.10
N GLY A 308 -10.88 28.53 -21.29
CA GLY A 308 -12.02 29.32 -21.75
C GLY A 308 -12.98 29.78 -20.65
N LYS A 309 -12.72 29.48 -19.36
CA LYS A 309 -13.54 29.97 -18.24
C LYS A 309 -12.73 30.09 -16.95
N ASN A 310 -12.66 31.30 -16.41
CA ASN A 310 -11.95 31.61 -15.16
C ASN A 310 -12.77 31.23 -13.90
N GLN A 311 -13.40 30.06 -13.91
CA GLN A 311 -14.08 29.54 -12.74
C GLN A 311 -13.11 28.64 -11.99
N LEU A 312 -12.81 28.99 -10.75
CA LEU A 312 -12.01 28.19 -9.84
C LEU A 312 -12.76 26.91 -9.46
N ILE A 313 -12.06 25.78 -9.55
CA ILE A 313 -12.53 24.44 -9.21
C ILE A 313 -11.58 23.89 -8.16
N SER A 314 -12.07 23.71 -6.94
CA SER A 314 -11.29 23.09 -5.86
C SER A 314 -11.07 21.60 -6.15
N VAL A 315 -9.81 21.18 -6.06
CA VAL A 315 -9.37 19.81 -6.32
C VAL A 315 -8.49 19.29 -5.19
N ASP A 316 -8.78 18.08 -4.70
CA ASP A 316 -7.94 17.38 -3.73
C ASP A 316 -7.22 16.25 -4.48
N VAL A 317 -5.99 16.47 -4.93
CA VAL A 317 -5.28 15.52 -5.79
C VAL A 317 -3.87 15.30 -5.26
N ARG A 318 -3.53 14.04 -4.99
CA ARG A 318 -2.14 13.67 -4.75
C ARG A 318 -1.37 13.59 -6.06
N ILE A 319 -0.22 14.23 -6.15
CA ILE A 319 0.62 14.19 -7.35
C ILE A 319 1.75 13.19 -7.19
N VAL A 320 1.94 12.35 -8.22
CA VAL A 320 3.12 11.52 -8.39
C VAL A 320 3.68 11.84 -9.77
N VAL A 321 4.95 12.18 -9.85
CA VAL A 321 5.61 12.50 -11.12
C VAL A 321 6.79 11.57 -11.37
N ALA A 322 7.06 11.27 -12.62
CA ALA A 322 8.23 10.49 -13.03
C ALA A 322 8.96 11.18 -14.18
N THR A 323 10.28 11.01 -14.23
CA THR A 323 11.08 11.47 -15.37
C THR A 323 12.41 10.74 -15.48
N ASN A 324 12.95 10.67 -16.69
CA ASN A 324 14.32 10.26 -16.97
C ASN A 324 15.33 11.41 -17.11
N VAL A 325 14.87 12.68 -17.20
CA VAL A 325 15.76 13.83 -17.37
C VAL A 325 16.17 14.44 -16.04
N ASP A 326 17.35 15.08 -16.03
CA ASP A 326 17.82 15.83 -14.88
C ASP A 326 17.10 17.19 -14.81
N LEU A 327 16.10 17.26 -13.92
CA LEU A 327 15.33 18.48 -13.71
C LEU A 327 16.20 19.65 -13.20
N LEU A 328 17.26 19.39 -12.43
CA LEU A 328 18.14 20.46 -11.94
C LEU A 328 18.90 21.10 -13.09
N ALA A 329 19.42 20.29 -14.02
CA ALA A 329 20.05 20.79 -15.23
C ALA A 329 19.06 21.58 -16.12
N MET A 330 17.79 21.15 -16.20
CA MET A 330 16.75 21.88 -16.92
C MET A 330 16.39 23.22 -16.26
N VAL A 331 16.44 23.29 -14.93
CA VAL A 331 16.28 24.55 -14.18
C VAL A 331 17.40 25.52 -14.54
N ASP A 332 18.66 25.05 -14.54
CA ASP A 332 19.81 25.86 -14.96
C ASP A 332 19.69 26.35 -16.41
N ALA A 333 19.14 25.51 -17.28
CA ALA A 333 18.85 25.84 -18.69
C ALA A 333 17.57 26.69 -18.90
N LYS A 334 16.84 27.05 -17.83
CA LYS A 334 15.55 27.77 -17.85
C LYS A 334 14.44 27.05 -18.64
N GLN A 335 14.52 25.73 -18.73
CA GLN A 335 13.52 24.87 -19.37
C GLN A 335 12.55 24.26 -18.35
N PHE A 336 12.90 24.31 -17.07
CA PHE A 336 12.03 23.95 -15.95
C PHE A 336 12.09 25.05 -14.89
N ARG A 337 10.99 25.30 -14.19
CA ARG A 337 10.95 26.33 -13.14
C ARG A 337 11.53 25.79 -11.84
N ASN A 338 12.28 26.62 -11.13
CA ASN A 338 12.88 26.27 -9.83
C ASN A 338 11.85 26.25 -8.68
N ASP A 339 10.71 26.91 -8.85
CA ASP A 339 9.65 27.00 -7.83
C ASP A 339 8.62 25.86 -7.91
N LEU A 340 8.73 25.01 -8.93
CA LEU A 340 7.93 23.81 -9.16
C LEU A 340 8.76 22.57 -8.82
#